data_AF-A0A645ITB6-F1
#
_entry.id   AF-A0A645ITB6-F1
#
_cell.length_a   1.000
_cell.length_b   1.000
_cell.length_c   1.000
_cell.angle_alpha   90.00
_cell.angle_beta   90.00
_cell.angle_gamma   90.00
#
_symmetry.space_group_name_H-M   'P 1'
#
loop_
_entity.id
_entity.type
_entity.pdbx_description
1 polymer ?
#
loop_
_entity_poly.entity_id
_entity_poly.type
_entity_poly.pdbx_seq_one_letter_code
_entity_poly.pdbx_strand_id
1 'polypeptide(L)'
;MFPEWMIEGSYSSDPGRREKIEKLRTGGYSVIVTTSILERGVTVPDAQVIVLEANHDIFDERALVQMAGRVGRTRENPQGRALFLARRKTSAIQKAIDWIQEQNNLALEQGLIE
;
A
#
# COMPACT_ATOMS: atom_id res chain seq x y z
N MET A 1 14.33 3.51 18.14
CA MET A 1 14.66 2.55 17.06
C MET A 1 13.85 1.29 17.31
N PHE A 2 13.37 0.58 16.28
CA PHE A 2 12.47 -0.59 16.42
C PHE A 2 13.27 -1.90 16.25
N PRO A 3 13.97 -2.40 17.29
CA PRO A 3 14.88 -3.55 17.17
C PRO A 3 14.17 -4.88 16.88
N GLU A 4 12.90 -5.00 17.28
CA GLU A 4 12.08 -6.19 17.06
C GLU A 4 11.49 -6.29 15.65
N TRP A 5 11.64 -5.22 14.84
CA TRP A 5 11.04 -5.20 13.51
C TRP A 5 11.90 -5.98 12.51
N MET A 6 11.29 -6.99 11.91
CA MET A 6 11.90 -7.75 10.84
C MET A 6 11.65 -7.04 9.51
N ILE A 7 12.71 -6.52 8.90
CA ILE A 7 12.66 -5.70 7.68
C ILE A 7 13.33 -6.46 6.53
N GLU A 8 12.68 -6.48 5.36
CA GLU A 8 13.21 -7.12 4.15
C GLU A 8 12.93 -6.27 2.90
N GLY A 9 13.69 -6.48 1.82
CA GLY A 9 13.48 -5.85 0.51
C GLY A 9 13.11 -6.85 -0.59
N SER A 10 12.36 -6.40 -1.59
CA SER A 10 12.09 -7.17 -2.82
C SER A 10 11.98 -6.25 -4.04
N TYR A 11 12.27 -6.77 -5.23
CA TYR A 11 12.13 -6.05 -6.50
C TYR A 11 11.65 -6.99 -7.60
N SER A 12 11.41 -6.47 -8.81
CA SER A 12 10.78 -7.22 -9.91
C SER A 12 11.50 -8.50 -10.32
N SER A 13 12.83 -8.55 -10.19
CA SER A 13 13.66 -9.71 -10.56
C SER A 13 14.30 -10.40 -9.36
N ASP A 14 13.76 -10.20 -8.15
CA ASP A 14 14.24 -10.88 -6.95
C ASP A 14 13.93 -12.39 -7.04
N PRO A 15 14.95 -13.28 -7.04
CA PRO A 15 14.75 -14.72 -7.11
C PRO A 15 14.02 -15.29 -5.87
N GLY A 16 14.14 -14.63 -4.71
CA GLY A 16 13.49 -15.01 -3.45
C GLY A 16 12.11 -14.36 -3.24
N ARG A 17 11.61 -13.59 -4.20
CA ARG A 17 10.38 -12.79 -4.08
C ARG A 17 9.19 -13.56 -3.52
N ARG A 18 8.94 -14.77 -4.04
CA ARG A 18 7.80 -15.59 -3.63
C ARG A 18 7.88 -15.96 -2.14
N GLU A 19 9.05 -16.40 -1.68
CA GLU A 19 9.26 -16.76 -0.28
C GLU A 19 9.13 -15.55 0.64
N LYS A 20 9.69 -14.40 0.23
CA LYS A 20 9.59 -13.16 1.01
C LYS A 20 8.16 -12.67 1.15
N ILE A 21 7.38 -12.73 0.07
CA ILE A 21 5.95 -12.38 0.07
C ILE A 21 5.16 -13.31 0.99
N GLU A 22 5.42 -14.62 0.92
CA GLU A 22 4.74 -15.60 1.77
C GLU A 22 5.04 -15.35 3.25
N LYS A 23 6.30 -15.06 3.59
CA LYS A 23 6.70 -14.74 4.97
C LYS A 23 6.14 -13.41 5.46
N LEU A 24 5.99 -12.41 4.59
CA LEU A 24 5.25 -11.18 4.92
C LEU A 24 3.78 -11.50 5.23
N ARG A 25 3.13 -12.32 4.41
CA ARG A 25 1.72 -12.69 4.58
C ARG A 25 1.45 -13.42 5.90
N THR A 26 2.41 -14.22 6.36
CA THR A 26 2.32 -14.95 7.63
C THR A 26 2.84 -14.18 8.84
N GLY A 27 3.20 -12.89 8.68
CA GLY A 27 3.66 -12.03 9.77
C GLY A 27 5.12 -12.20 10.18
N GLY A 28 5.91 -12.95 9.40
CA GLY A 28 7.35 -13.12 9.63
C GLY A 28 8.20 -11.91 9.26
N TYR A 29 7.61 -10.88 8.65
CA TYR A 29 8.19 -9.56 8.42
C TYR A 29 7.25 -8.46 8.91
N SER A 30 7.80 -7.47 9.60
CA SER A 30 7.09 -6.26 10.01
C SER A 30 7.04 -5.23 8.89
N VAL A 31 8.06 -5.20 8.02
CA VAL A 31 8.16 -4.26 6.89
C VAL A 31 8.76 -4.97 5.68
N ILE A 32 8.16 -4.73 4.51
CA ILE A 32 8.80 -5.03 3.22
C ILE A 32 8.98 -3.74 2.41
N VAL A 33 10.18 -3.51 1.90
CA VAL A 33 10.47 -2.40 0.97
C VAL A 33 10.49 -2.95 -0.45
N THR A 34 9.71 -2.35 -1.36
CA THR A 34 9.62 -2.82 -2.75
C THR A 34 9.58 -1.67 -3.74
N THR A 35 10.12 -1.90 -4.94
CA THR A 35 10.10 -0.93 -6.05
C THR A 35 8.79 -0.94 -6.84
N SER A 36 8.02 -2.03 -6.75
CA SER A 36 6.73 -2.17 -7.44
C SER A 36 5.64 -2.64 -6.50
N ILE A 37 4.39 -2.42 -6.92
CA ILE A 37 3.21 -3.00 -6.27
C ILE A 37 3.41 -4.52 -6.16
N LEU A 38 3.10 -5.09 -5.00
CA LEU A 38 3.11 -6.53 -4.79
C LEU A 38 2.26 -7.25 -5.84
N GLU A 39 2.60 -8.51 -6.13
CA GLU A 39 1.89 -9.29 -7.15
C GLU A 39 0.37 -9.26 -6.94
N ARG A 40 -0.37 -9.31 -8.05
CA ARG A 40 -1.82 -9.52 -7.98
C ARG A 40 -2.08 -10.84 -7.26
N GLY A 41 -3.14 -10.88 -6.45
CA GLY A 41 -3.49 -12.08 -5.67
C GLY A 41 -2.81 -12.19 -4.29
N VAL A 42 -1.91 -11.26 -3.94
CA VAL A 42 -1.37 -11.18 -2.58
C VAL A 42 -2.23 -10.24 -1.73
N THR A 43 -2.88 -10.80 -0.72
CA THR A 43 -3.52 -10.07 0.38
C THR A 43 -2.67 -10.26 1.63
N VAL A 44 -2.20 -9.15 2.21
CA VAL A 44 -1.47 -9.13 3.48
C VAL A 44 -2.44 -8.62 4.55
N PRO A 45 -2.75 -9.40 5.60
CA PRO A 45 -3.62 -8.96 6.68
C PRO A 45 -3.07 -7.71 7.38
N ASP A 46 -3.95 -6.78 7.73
CA ASP A 46 -3.62 -5.54 8.46
C ASP A 46 -2.49 -4.69 7.84
N ALA A 47 -2.31 -4.80 6.52
CA ALA A 47 -1.25 -4.09 5.82
C ALA A 47 -1.50 -2.58 5.76
N GLN A 48 -0.47 -1.82 6.12
CA GLN A 48 -0.38 -0.37 5.93
C GLN A 48 0.60 -0.08 4.79
N VAL A 49 0.38 1.00 4.04
CA VAL A 49 1.21 1.33 2.88
C VAL A 49 1.86 2.69 3.05
N ILE A 50 3.14 2.77 2.71
CA ILE A 50 3.87 4.04 2.57
C ILE A 50 4.44 4.09 1.15
N VAL A 51 4.14 5.16 0.42
CA VAL A 51 4.77 5.46 -0.87
C VAL A 51 5.83 6.53 -0.65
N LEU A 52 7.10 6.13 -0.84
CA LEU A 52 8.25 7.03 -0.74
C LEU A 52 8.43 7.84 -2.02
N GLU A 53 8.82 9.11 -1.88
CA GLU A 53 9.01 10.06 -3.00
C GLU A 53 7.78 10.09 -3.92
N ALA A 54 6.57 10.14 -3.33
CA ALA A 54 5.29 10.10 -4.06
C ALA A 54 5.11 11.27 -5.05
N ASN A 55 5.96 12.30 -4.98
CA ASN A 55 6.01 13.41 -5.93
C ASN A 55 6.93 13.18 -7.13
N HIS A 56 7.51 11.99 -7.29
CA HIS A 56 8.33 11.62 -8.43
C HIS A 56 7.44 11.41 -9.67
N ASP A 57 7.89 11.86 -10.85
CA ASP A 57 7.09 11.87 -12.09
C ASP A 57 6.76 10.47 -12.63
N ILE A 58 7.35 9.42 -12.04
CA ILE A 58 7.01 8.02 -12.33
C ILE A 58 5.65 7.62 -11.74
N PHE A 59 5.16 8.35 -10.74
CA PHE A 59 3.89 8.10 -10.08
C PHE A 59 2.83 9.06 -10.59
N ASP A 60 1.90 8.53 -11.38
CA ASP A 60 0.65 9.20 -11.70
C ASP A 60 -0.42 8.91 -10.64
N GLU A 61 -1.58 9.57 -10.80
CA GLU A 61 -2.75 9.36 -9.95
C GLU A 61 -3.12 7.87 -9.82
N ARG A 62 -3.14 7.15 -10.94
CA ARG A 62 -3.55 5.74 -10.99
C ARG A 62 -2.58 4.85 -10.23
N ALA A 63 -1.28 5.07 -10.36
CA ALA A 63 -0.26 4.33 -9.64
C ALA A 63 -0.42 4.52 -8.12
N LEU A 64 -0.61 5.76 -7.67
CA LEU A 64 -0.82 6.08 -6.25
C LEU A 64 -2.10 5.44 -5.70
N VAL A 65 -3.22 5.50 -6.44
CA VAL A 65 -4.48 4.84 -6.06
C VAL A 65 -4.30 3.33 -5.95
N GLN A 66 -3.60 2.70 -6.90
CA GLN A 66 -3.36 1.25 -6.87
C GLN A 66 -2.44 0.83 -5.70
N MET A 67 -1.47 1.66 -5.35
CA MET A 67 -0.63 1.43 -4.16
C MET A 67 -1.45 1.56 -2.88
N ALA A 68 -2.25 2.62 -2.75
CA ALA A 68 -3.12 2.84 -1.59
C ALA A 68 -4.16 1.72 -1.42
N GLY A 69 -4.75 1.22 -2.51
CA GLY A 69 -5.73 0.12 -2.51
C GLY A 69 -5.18 -1.26 -2.10
N ARG A 70 -3.94 -1.32 -1.60
CA ARG A 70 -3.37 -2.52 -0.94
C ARG A 70 -3.70 -2.60 0.54
N VAL A 71 -4.19 -1.53 1.16
CA VAL A 71 -4.67 -1.52 2.55
C VAL A 71 -6.12 -2.00 2.65
N GLY A 72 -6.56 -2.41 3.85
CA GLY A 72 -7.98 -2.71 4.11
C GLY A 72 -8.54 -3.92 3.35
N ARG A 73 -7.69 -4.87 2.91
CA ARG A 73 -8.09 -5.98 2.01
C ARG A 73 -8.58 -7.23 2.73
N THR A 74 -8.71 -7.19 4.05
CA THR A 74 -9.18 -8.30 4.88
C THR A 74 -10.49 -7.94 5.56
N ARG A 75 -11.39 -8.92 5.76
CA ARG A 75 -12.68 -8.65 6.41
C ARG A 75 -12.50 -8.29 7.88
N GLU A 76 -11.45 -8.84 8.49
CA GLU A 76 -11.08 -8.62 9.88
C GLU A 76 -10.47 -7.24 10.11
N ASN A 77 -9.77 -6.71 9.09
CA ASN A 77 -9.19 -5.36 9.09
C ASN A 77 -9.56 -4.67 7.76
N PRO A 78 -10.80 -4.16 7.63
CA PRO A 78 -11.29 -3.53 6.41
C PRO A 78 -10.77 -2.09 6.26
N GLN A 79 -10.28 -1.52 7.35
CA GLN A 79 -9.66 -0.20 7.39
C GLN A 79 -8.13 -0.33 7.24
N GLY A 80 -7.49 0.78 6.86
CA GLY A 80 -6.05 0.85 6.78
C GLY A 80 -5.56 2.24 6.36
N ARG A 81 -4.27 2.46 6.46
CA ARG A 81 -3.62 3.74 6.23
C ARG A 81 -2.65 3.64 5.08
N ALA A 82 -2.84 4.51 4.10
CA ALA A 82 -1.88 4.80 3.05
C ALA A 82 -1.24 6.18 3.30
N LEU A 83 0.08 6.25 3.29
CA LEU A 83 0.83 7.49 3.47
C LEU A 83 1.65 7.80 2.22
N PHE A 84 1.44 8.98 1.65
CA PHE A 84 2.26 9.51 0.55
C PHE A 84 3.32 10.44 1.12
N LEU A 85 4.57 9.98 1.14
CA LEU A 85 5.71 10.78 1.58
C LEU A 85 6.33 11.50 0.39
N ALA A 86 6.32 12.83 0.45
CA ALA A 86 6.72 13.68 -0.65
C ALA A 86 7.30 15.00 -0.16
N ARG A 87 8.22 15.58 -0.94
CA ARG A 87 8.78 16.93 -0.67
C ARG A 87 7.80 18.05 -1.01
N ARG A 88 6.88 17.79 -1.94
CA ARG A 88 5.83 18.71 -2.38
C ARG A 88 4.56 17.94 -2.69
N LYS A 89 3.40 18.52 -2.43
CA LYS A 89 2.12 17.96 -2.87
C LYS A 89 1.95 18.23 -4.37
N THR A 90 1.93 17.18 -5.19
CA THR A 90 1.71 17.28 -6.64
C THR A 90 0.22 17.15 -6.99
N SER A 91 -0.16 17.51 -8.21
CA SER A 91 -1.51 17.27 -8.72
C SER A 91 -1.87 15.79 -8.72
N ALA A 92 -0.93 14.89 -9.04
CA ALA A 92 -1.13 13.44 -8.98
C ALA A 92 -1.47 12.97 -7.56
N ILE A 93 -0.73 13.45 -6.54
CA ILE A 93 -1.01 13.16 -5.13
C ILE A 93 -2.40 13.67 -4.73
N GLN A 94 -2.72 14.92 -5.08
CA GLN A 94 -4.02 15.51 -4.74
C GLN A 94 -5.17 14.73 -5.36
N LYS A 95 -5.12 14.47 -6.67
CA LYS A 95 -6.15 13.71 -7.37
C LYS A 95 -6.32 12.29 -6.82
N ALA A 96 -5.22 11.61 -6.47
CA ALA A 96 -5.30 10.29 -5.87
C ALA A 96 -6.02 10.32 -4.51
N ILE A 97 -5.73 11.32 -3.67
CA ILE A 97 -6.42 11.50 -2.38
C ILE A 97 -7.91 11.76 -2.60
N ASP A 98 -8.24 12.70 -3.50
CA ASP A 98 -9.62 13.09 -3.79
C ASP A 98 -10.43 11.89 -4.30
N TRP A 99 -9.86 11.13 -5.25
CA TRP A 99 -10.45 9.90 -5.77
C TRP A 99 -10.74 8.92 -4.63
N ILE A 100 -9.73 8.62 -3.78
CA ILE A 100 -9.87 7.64 -2.68
C ILE A 100 -10.96 8.07 -1.71
N GLN A 101 -11.01 9.36 -1.37
CA GLN A 101 -12.02 9.91 -0.47
C GLN A 101 -13.42 9.84 -1.08
N GLU A 102 -13.57 10.23 -2.34
CA GLU A 102 -14.83 10.12 -3.07
C GLU A 102 -15.33 8.67 -3.06
N GLN A 103 -14.44 7.72 -3.30
CA GLN A 103 -14.82 6.31 -3.35
C GLN A 103 -15.16 5.71 -1.98
N ASN A 104 -14.45 6.12 -0.94
CA ASN A 104 -14.79 5.74 0.42
C ASN A 104 -16.15 6.33 0.81
N ASN A 105 -16.46 7.57 0.43
CA ASN A 105 -17.77 8.17 0.68
C ASN A 105 -18.89 7.41 -0.05
N LEU A 106 -18.70 7.08 -1.33
CA LEU A 106 -19.65 6.26 -2.09
C LEU A 106 -19.84 4.88 -1.45
N ALA A 107 -18.77 4.26 -0.97
CA ALA A 107 -18.83 2.98 -0.28
C ALA A 107 -19.59 3.08 1.05
N LEU A 108 -19.40 4.16 1.82
CA LEU A 108 -20.15 4.45 3.05
C LEU A 108 -21.65 4.66 2.77
N GLU A 109 -21.98 5.47 1.76
CA GLU A 109 -23.38 5.73 1.35
C GLU A 109 -24.09 4.45 0.91
N GLN A 110 -23.36 3.51 0.31
CA GLN A 110 -23.88 2.21 -0.11
C GLN A 110 -23.83 1.13 0.98
N GLY A 111 -23.30 1.44 2.18
CA GLY A 111 -23.15 0.48 3.27
C GLY A 111 -22.14 -0.65 2.97
N LEU A 112 -21.16 -0.40 2.10
CA LEU A 112 -20.10 -1.34 1.75
C LEU A 112 -18.94 -1.34 2.76
N ILE A 113 -18.79 -0.23 3.50
CA ILE A 113 -17.82 -0.04 4.58
C ILE A 113 -18.48 0.71 5.75
N GLU A 114 -17.84 0.65 6.93
CA GLU A 114 -18.28 1.28 8.20
C GLU A 114 -17.36 2.43 8.62
#